data_AF-A0A6A4ZDK6-F1
#
_entry.id   AF-A0A6A4ZDK6-F1
#
_cell.length_a   1.000
_cell.length_b   1.000
_cell.length_c   1.000
_cell.angle_alpha   90.00
_cell.angle_beta   90.00
_cell.angle_gamma   90.00
#
_symmetry.space_group_name_H-M   'P 1'
#
loop_
_entity.id
_entity.type
_entity.pdbx_description
1 polymer ?
#
loop_
_entity_poly.entity_id
_entity_poly.type
_entity_poly.pdbx_seq_one_letter_code
_entity_poly.pdbx_strand_id
1 'polypeptide(L)'
;MSEKSPLFTASKPRAAKTQSSFKTAFLVVLGTIGAMATTVGVMTYTQESTAFPLTTQTNLPAVARPAFCDITRQQSGYIQLPHKVDDHYFYWFFESRGNPEMDPLVLWLTGGPGASSMIALLTENGPCTIDGTLNTIHNPYSWTNHANVIWLDQPTGVGFSYSTSDQDDDHNEVDVGRNIYGFLQGFLKKNPKFKNHPFFITGESYGGHYVPSAAAYLLKQPPQGDDIRIRLKGIAIGNGLTDTITQIPHTLDMVN
;
A
#
# COMPACT_ATOMS: atom_id res chain seq x y z
N MET A 1 -62.18 17.34 -11.91
CA MET A 1 -60.97 17.50 -12.74
C MET A 1 -59.88 16.71 -12.02
N SER A 2 -59.61 15.43 -12.31
CA SER A 2 -59.49 14.76 -13.61
C SER A 2 -58.50 15.50 -14.54
N GLU A 3 -57.48 14.86 -15.15
CA GLU A 3 -57.36 13.42 -15.39
C GLU A 3 -55.93 12.93 -15.76
N LYS A 4 -55.59 11.71 -15.33
CA LYS A 4 -54.71 10.65 -15.91
C LYS A 4 -53.36 10.98 -16.59
N SER A 5 -52.35 10.21 -16.14
CA SER A 5 -51.26 9.66 -16.98
C SER A 5 -51.77 8.64 -18.00
N PRO A 6 -51.05 8.40 -19.11
CA PRO A 6 -51.12 7.14 -19.84
C PRO A 6 -49.80 6.35 -19.83
N LEU A 7 -49.86 5.08 -19.41
CA LEU A 7 -49.03 4.03 -19.99
C LEU A 7 -49.56 3.69 -21.40
N PHE A 8 -48.74 3.09 -22.27
CA PHE A 8 -49.03 1.95 -23.17
C PHE A 8 -47.86 1.81 -24.17
N THR A 9 -46.90 0.92 -23.90
CA THR A 9 -46.71 -0.43 -24.50
C THR A 9 -45.85 -0.51 -25.76
N ALA A 10 -45.08 -1.60 -25.84
CA ALA A 10 -44.07 -1.83 -26.86
C ALA A 10 -44.63 -2.34 -28.20
N SER A 11 -43.91 -2.07 -29.28
CA SER A 11 -43.90 -2.91 -30.48
C SER A 11 -42.49 -2.96 -31.10
N LYS A 12 -42.04 -4.17 -31.46
CA LYS A 12 -40.98 -4.39 -32.47
C LYS A 12 -41.70 -4.79 -33.76
N PRO A 13 -41.17 -4.42 -34.94
CA PRO A 13 -40.54 -5.48 -35.72
C PRO A 13 -39.34 -5.09 -36.59
N ARG A 14 -38.47 -6.09 -36.79
CA ARG A 14 -37.56 -6.39 -37.94
C ARG A 14 -36.59 -5.34 -38.51
N ALA A 15 -35.42 -5.85 -38.87
CA ALA A 15 -34.33 -5.14 -39.50
C ALA A 15 -34.48 -5.03 -41.03
N ALA A 16 -33.85 -4.01 -41.60
CA ALA A 16 -33.40 -3.98 -43.00
C ALA A 16 -31.99 -3.35 -43.07
N LYS A 17 -31.15 -3.88 -43.95
CA LYS A 17 -29.79 -3.37 -44.22
C LYS A 17 -29.86 -2.18 -45.20
N THR A 18 -28.83 -1.33 -45.20
CA THR A 18 -27.95 -1.01 -46.36
C THR A 18 -27.47 0.45 -46.38
N GLN A 19 -26.20 0.65 -45.98
CA GLN A 19 -25.13 1.38 -46.69
C GLN A 19 -25.32 2.85 -47.17
N SER A 20 -24.30 3.67 -46.85
CA SER A 20 -23.67 4.73 -47.68
C SER A 20 -23.72 6.18 -47.18
N SER A 21 -22.57 6.63 -46.65
CA SER A 21 -21.91 7.94 -46.89
C SER A 21 -22.74 9.23 -47.05
N PHE A 22 -22.56 10.16 -46.11
CA PHE A 22 -22.21 11.55 -46.46
C PHE A 22 -21.19 12.13 -45.46
N LYS A 23 -20.26 12.95 -45.96
CA LYS A 23 -19.18 13.58 -45.18
C LYS A 23 -19.59 14.99 -44.76
N THR A 24 -19.25 15.38 -43.52
CA THR A 24 -18.98 16.77 -43.16
C THR A 24 -17.80 16.79 -42.19
N ALA A 25 -16.79 17.62 -42.46
CA ALA A 25 -15.59 17.78 -41.64
C ALA A 25 -15.58 19.17 -40.98
N PHE A 26 -14.90 19.29 -39.83
CA PHE A 26 -14.44 20.58 -39.33
C PHE A 26 -13.05 20.48 -38.67
N LEU A 27 -12.30 21.58 -38.75
CA LEU A 27 -10.84 21.71 -38.54
C LEU A 27 -10.56 23.10 -37.91
N VAL A 28 -9.49 23.35 -37.16
CA VAL A 28 -8.36 22.51 -36.69
C VAL A 28 -8.11 22.81 -35.17
N VAL A 29 -7.08 22.34 -34.46
CA VAL A 29 -5.69 22.86 -34.41
C VAL A 29 -4.73 21.74 -33.98
N LEU A 30 -3.55 21.68 -34.63
CA LEU A 30 -2.47 20.75 -34.29
C LEU A 30 -1.64 21.23 -33.08
N GLY A 31 -1.39 20.32 -32.14
CA GLY A 31 -0.20 20.35 -31.29
C GLY A 31 0.76 19.25 -31.74
N THR A 32 1.92 19.62 -32.29
CA THR A 32 2.88 18.66 -32.86
C THR A 32 3.75 18.01 -31.79
N ILE A 33 3.68 16.69 -31.66
CA ILE A 33 4.79 15.87 -31.13
C ILE A 33 5.09 14.78 -32.17
N GLY A 34 6.34 14.74 -32.62
CA GLY A 34 6.75 13.87 -33.72
C GLY A 34 6.78 12.39 -33.33
N ALA A 35 6.25 11.53 -34.20
CA ALA A 35 6.45 10.09 -34.09
C ALA A 35 7.89 9.72 -34.48
N MET A 36 8.77 9.50 -33.50
CA MET A 36 9.95 8.67 -33.74
C MET A 36 9.55 7.20 -33.60
N ALA A 37 9.62 6.46 -34.70
CA ALA A 37 9.47 5.02 -34.71
C ALA A 37 10.72 4.37 -34.09
N THR A 38 10.73 4.20 -32.77
CA THR A 38 11.69 3.31 -32.11
C THR A 38 11.20 1.87 -32.21
N THR A 39 12.00 1.01 -32.80
CA THR A 39 11.74 -0.43 -32.84
C THR A 39 11.69 -1.00 -31.43
N VAL A 40 10.51 -1.45 -31.00
CA VAL A 40 10.37 -2.25 -29.77
C VAL A 40 10.98 -3.62 -30.01
N GLY A 41 12.26 -3.77 -29.67
CA GLY A 41 12.91 -5.07 -29.59
C GLY A 41 12.32 -5.84 -28.42
N VAL A 42 11.55 -6.89 -28.69
CA VAL A 42 11.07 -7.82 -27.66
C VAL A 42 12.27 -8.65 -27.18
N MET A 43 12.99 -8.12 -26.19
CA MET A 43 13.96 -8.88 -25.41
C MET A 43 13.19 -9.93 -24.59
N THR A 44 13.18 -11.18 -25.05
CA THR A 44 12.71 -12.31 -24.25
C THR A 44 13.69 -12.56 -23.11
N TYR A 45 13.45 -11.93 -21.96
CA TYR A 45 14.21 -12.17 -20.74
C TYR A 45 13.80 -13.53 -20.17
N THR A 46 14.63 -14.55 -20.35
CA THR A 46 14.47 -15.83 -19.64
C THR A 46 14.92 -15.62 -18.20
N GLN A 47 13.96 -15.38 -17.30
CA GLN A 47 14.24 -15.33 -15.87
C GLN A 47 14.48 -16.74 -15.35
N GLU A 48 15.75 -17.11 -15.14
CA GLU A 48 16.09 -18.33 -14.41
C GLU A 48 15.69 -18.16 -12.94
N SER A 49 14.57 -18.79 -12.55
CA SER A 49 14.05 -18.80 -11.19
C SER A 49 14.88 -19.69 -10.26
N THR A 50 16.09 -19.23 -9.93
CA THR A 50 16.85 -19.78 -8.81
C THR A 50 16.22 -19.31 -7.50
N ALA A 51 15.29 -20.12 -6.97
CA ALA A 51 14.67 -19.86 -5.67
C ALA A 51 15.76 -19.89 -4.57
N PHE A 52 16.09 -18.73 -4.02
CA PHE A 52 16.97 -18.63 -2.86
C PHE A 52 16.21 -19.06 -1.60
N PRO A 53 16.62 -20.13 -0.89
CA PRO A 53 16.01 -20.52 0.37
C PRO A 53 16.40 -19.52 1.46
N LEU A 54 15.53 -18.53 1.72
CA LEU A 54 15.75 -17.47 2.69
C LEU A 54 15.40 -17.93 4.12
N THR A 55 16.22 -18.83 4.67
CA THR A 55 16.31 -19.09 6.11
C THR A 55 17.75 -18.92 6.56
N THR A 56 18.15 -17.65 6.73
CA THR A 56 19.53 -17.29 7.10
C THR A 56 19.58 -16.75 8.52
N GLN A 57 19.20 -17.58 9.50
CA GLN A 57 19.48 -17.30 10.90
C GLN A 57 20.96 -17.62 11.18
N THR A 58 21.84 -16.70 10.81
CA THR A 58 23.29 -16.87 10.95
C THR A 58 23.82 -16.24 12.23
N ASN A 59 24.24 -17.07 13.19
CA ASN A 59 25.22 -16.72 14.20
C ASN A 59 26.62 -16.57 13.56
N LEU A 60 26.79 -15.54 12.72
CA LEU A 60 28.10 -15.14 12.22
C LEU A 60 28.82 -14.31 13.28
N PRO A 61 30.15 -14.47 13.44
CA PRO A 61 30.94 -13.58 14.29
C PRO A 61 30.85 -12.15 13.77
N ALA A 62 30.95 -11.17 14.68
CA ALA A 62 30.75 -9.76 14.42
C ALA A 62 31.90 -9.09 13.64
N VAL A 63 32.14 -9.55 12.42
CA VAL A 63 32.77 -8.72 11.38
C VAL A 63 31.70 -7.73 10.93
N ALA A 64 31.95 -6.44 11.12
CA ALA A 64 31.01 -5.39 10.79
C ALA A 64 30.69 -5.39 9.28
N ARG A 65 29.57 -6.04 8.92
CA ARG A 65 28.92 -5.78 7.64
C ARG A 65 28.61 -4.29 7.59
N PRO A 66 28.89 -3.57 6.49
CA PRO A 66 28.39 -2.21 6.35
C PRO A 66 26.88 -2.26 6.52
N ALA A 67 26.38 -1.45 7.45
CA ALA A 67 24.99 -1.52 7.88
C ALA A 67 24.09 -1.07 6.73
N PHE A 68 23.31 -2.00 6.18
CA PHE A 68 22.37 -1.71 5.11
C PHE A 68 21.22 -0.87 5.69
N CYS A 69 21.06 0.37 5.22
CA CYS A 69 20.14 1.37 5.77
C CYS A 69 20.40 1.83 7.22
N ASP A 70 20.45 0.93 8.22
CA ASP A 70 20.67 1.28 9.63
C ASP A 70 21.48 0.21 10.39
N ILE A 71 22.17 0.64 11.46
CA ILE A 71 22.81 -0.20 12.47
C ILE A 71 21.81 -0.82 13.45
N THR A 72 20.59 -0.30 13.55
CA THR A 72 19.55 -0.89 14.41
C THR A 72 19.12 -2.28 13.93
N ARG A 73 18.52 -3.05 14.84
CA ARG A 73 17.91 -4.33 14.45
C ARG A 73 16.77 -4.07 13.47
N GLN A 74 16.83 -4.77 12.35
CA GLN A 74 15.88 -4.65 11.27
C GLN A 74 15.47 -6.04 10.78
N GLN A 75 14.28 -6.13 10.22
CA GLN A 75 13.70 -7.39 9.78
C GLN A 75 12.74 -7.13 8.62
N SER A 76 13.00 -7.75 7.47
CA SER A 76 12.07 -7.79 6.35
C SER A 76 11.54 -9.20 6.12
N GLY A 77 10.50 -9.31 5.30
CA GLY A 77 9.92 -10.58 4.86
C GLY A 77 8.40 -10.54 4.88
N TYR A 78 7.79 -11.72 4.94
CA TYR A 78 6.37 -11.89 4.71
C TYR A 78 5.60 -12.30 5.96
N ILE A 79 4.31 -11.95 5.98
CA ILE A 79 3.26 -12.54 6.82
C ILE A 79 2.14 -13.02 5.89
N GLN A 80 1.85 -14.32 5.91
CA GLN A 80 0.69 -14.88 5.23
C GLN A 80 -0.60 -14.48 5.95
N LEU A 81 -1.61 -14.02 5.21
CA LEU A 81 -2.90 -13.62 5.79
C LEU A 81 -3.79 -14.84 6.05
N PRO A 82 -4.28 -15.06 7.28
CA PRO A 82 -4.92 -16.32 7.68
C PRO A 82 -6.34 -16.55 7.12
N HIS A 83 -6.91 -15.55 6.44
CA HIS A 83 -8.26 -15.55 5.88
C HIS A 83 -8.29 -15.36 4.36
N LYS A 84 -7.12 -15.41 3.72
CA LYS A 84 -6.89 -15.37 2.27
C LYS A 84 -6.40 -16.74 1.79
N VAL A 85 -6.35 -16.98 0.48
CA VAL A 85 -5.92 -18.26 -0.11
C VAL A 85 -4.41 -18.45 0.02
N ASP A 86 -3.63 -17.50 -0.46
CA ASP A 86 -2.16 -17.52 -0.45
C ASP A 86 -1.58 -16.09 -0.52
N ASP A 87 -2.19 -15.14 0.19
CA ASP A 87 -1.76 -13.74 0.24
C ASP A 87 -0.66 -13.52 1.29
N HIS A 88 0.46 -12.94 0.87
CA HIS A 88 1.66 -12.68 1.66
C HIS A 88 2.00 -11.20 1.63
N TYR A 89 1.73 -10.51 2.74
CA TYR A 89 2.08 -9.11 2.89
C TYR A 89 3.55 -8.96 3.28
N PHE A 90 4.32 -8.26 2.43
CA PHE A 90 5.70 -7.88 2.67
C PHE A 90 5.78 -6.69 3.63
N TYR A 91 6.74 -6.74 4.53
CA TYR A 91 7.09 -5.62 5.39
C TYR A 91 8.60 -5.47 5.50
N TRP A 92 9.03 -4.25 5.84
CA TRP A 92 10.35 -3.98 6.39
C TRP A 92 10.18 -3.22 7.70
N PHE A 93 10.71 -3.79 8.77
CA PHE A 93 10.62 -3.31 10.14
C PHE A 93 11.99 -2.89 10.65
N PHE A 94 12.04 -1.78 11.40
CA PHE A 94 13.21 -1.32 12.13
C PHE A 94 12.87 -1.04 13.60
N GLU A 95 13.76 -1.49 14.49
CA GLU A 95 13.74 -1.10 15.89
C GLU A 95 14.11 0.37 16.08
N SER A 96 13.56 0.97 17.15
CA SER A 96 13.94 2.32 17.56
C SER A 96 15.43 2.43 17.85
N ARG A 97 16.03 3.54 17.39
CA ARG A 97 17.36 4.02 17.77
C ARG A 97 17.41 4.54 19.20
N GLY A 98 16.26 4.91 19.76
CA GLY A 98 16.09 5.36 21.13
C GLY A 98 16.06 4.18 22.10
N ASN A 99 14.88 3.81 22.58
CA ASN A 99 14.66 2.67 23.46
C ASN A 99 13.65 1.69 22.84
N PRO A 100 14.09 0.69 22.05
CA PRO A 100 13.18 -0.18 21.31
C PRO A 100 12.30 -1.06 22.19
N GLU A 101 12.58 -1.21 23.49
CA GLU A 101 11.75 -1.96 24.45
C GLU A 101 10.69 -1.09 25.14
N MET A 102 10.70 0.24 24.94
CA MET A 102 9.74 1.19 25.53
C MET A 102 9.02 2.07 24.50
N ASP A 103 9.70 2.40 23.41
CA ASP A 103 9.21 3.29 22.35
C ASP A 103 8.03 2.66 21.59
N PRO A 104 7.06 3.45 21.10
CA PRO A 104 5.86 2.94 20.43
C PRO A 104 6.16 2.05 19.24
N LEU A 105 5.22 1.16 18.92
CA LEU A 105 5.16 0.47 17.63
C LEU A 105 4.29 1.28 16.67
N VAL A 106 4.82 1.59 15.49
CA VAL A 106 4.16 2.41 14.47
C VAL A 106 4.06 1.60 13.18
N LEU A 107 2.87 1.54 12.60
CA LEU A 107 2.65 1.04 11.25
C LEU A 107 2.55 2.22 10.28
N TRP A 108 3.27 2.16 9.16
CA TRP A 108 3.19 3.12 8.07
C TRP A 108 2.55 2.51 6.82
N LEU A 109 1.64 3.27 6.21
CA LEU A 109 0.85 2.90 5.03
C LEU A 109 0.92 4.01 3.97
N THR A 110 1.75 3.83 2.94
CA THR A 110 1.74 4.71 1.75
C THR A 110 0.45 4.53 0.94
N GLY A 111 0.03 5.58 0.24
CA GLY A 111 -1.25 5.65 -0.47
C GLY A 111 -1.24 5.09 -1.91
N GLY A 112 -1.62 5.94 -2.87
CA GLY A 112 -1.83 5.57 -4.27
C GLY A 112 -3.31 5.63 -4.67
N PRO A 113 -4.11 4.54 -4.62
CA PRO A 113 -3.77 3.18 -4.19
C PRO A 113 -2.62 2.51 -4.93
N GLY A 114 -1.98 1.53 -4.30
CA GLY A 114 -1.02 0.65 -4.96
C GLY A 114 0.45 1.08 -4.87
N ALA A 115 0.79 2.12 -4.11
CA ALA A 115 2.17 2.56 -3.94
C ALA A 115 2.85 1.82 -2.76
N SER A 116 4.06 1.32 -3.00
CA SER A 116 4.84 0.60 -1.99
C SER A 116 5.27 1.52 -0.85
N SER A 117 5.15 1.05 0.39
CA SER A 117 5.65 1.75 1.58
C SER A 117 7.19 1.76 1.65
N MET A 118 7.87 0.99 0.79
CA MET A 118 9.33 1.03 0.65
C MET A 118 9.80 2.36 0.04
N ILE A 119 8.93 3.07 -0.70
CA ILE A 119 9.21 4.44 -1.16
C ILE A 119 9.38 5.35 0.07
N ALA A 120 8.39 5.41 0.96
CA ALA A 120 8.48 6.23 2.17
C ALA A 120 9.65 5.84 3.10
N LEU A 121 9.96 4.54 3.17
CA LEU A 121 11.14 4.05 3.91
C LEU A 121 12.44 4.64 3.35
N LEU A 122 12.57 4.70 2.02
CA LEU A 122 13.82 5.02 1.32
C LEU A 122 13.90 6.48 0.82
N THR A 123 12.83 7.27 0.92
CA THR A 123 12.80 8.68 0.48
C THR A 123 12.17 9.67 1.46
N GLU A 124 11.50 9.21 2.53
CA GLU A 124 10.77 10.10 3.46
C GLU A 124 11.23 9.96 4.91
N ASN A 125 10.67 9.00 5.65
CA ASN A 125 10.75 8.93 7.11
C ASN A 125 11.50 7.70 7.65
N GLY A 126 11.90 6.78 6.76
CA GLY A 126 12.70 5.63 7.14
C GLY A 126 14.14 5.96 7.53
N PRO A 127 14.88 4.95 8.02
CA PRO A 127 16.16 5.18 8.69
C PRO A 127 17.30 5.60 7.76
N CYS A 128 17.14 5.40 6.46
CA CYS A 128 18.05 5.86 5.43
C CYS A 128 17.30 6.57 4.31
N THR A 129 18.04 7.26 3.46
CA THR A 129 17.60 7.65 2.12
C THR A 129 18.56 7.07 1.08
N ILE A 130 18.13 6.98 -0.18
CA ILE A 130 19.00 6.61 -1.29
C ILE A 130 19.72 7.86 -1.82
N ASP A 131 21.04 7.78 -1.98
CA ASP A 131 21.85 8.85 -2.58
C ASP A 131 21.93 8.77 -4.12
N GLY A 132 22.54 9.78 -4.74
CA GLY A 132 22.74 9.84 -6.20
C GLY A 132 23.63 8.74 -6.79
N THR A 133 24.21 7.86 -5.96
CA THR A 133 25.01 6.69 -6.35
C THR A 133 24.31 5.36 -6.05
N LEU A 134 23.01 5.40 -5.68
CA LEU A 134 22.18 4.27 -5.27
C LEU A 134 22.63 3.58 -3.97
N ASN A 135 23.42 4.26 -3.14
CA ASN A 135 23.77 3.79 -1.80
C ASN A 135 22.75 4.26 -0.76
N THR A 136 22.50 3.46 0.27
CA THR A 136 21.71 3.90 1.43
C THR A 136 22.59 4.75 2.35
N ILE A 137 22.17 5.98 2.63
CA ILE A 137 22.82 6.90 3.58
C ILE A 137 21.91 7.20 4.77
N HIS A 138 22.49 7.38 5.95
CA HIS A 138 21.75 7.60 7.20
C HIS A 138 20.82 8.83 7.14
N ASN A 139 19.55 8.64 7.47
CA ASN A 139 18.57 9.72 7.64
C ASN A 139 18.56 10.19 9.12
N PRO A 140 19.07 11.39 9.44
CA PRO A 140 19.08 11.89 10.81
C PRO A 140 17.69 12.27 11.34
N TYR A 141 16.69 12.43 10.46
CA TYR A 141 15.32 12.83 10.80
C TYR A 141 14.33 11.65 10.81
N SER A 142 14.83 10.41 10.76
CA SER A 142 13.97 9.22 10.71
C SER A 142 13.05 9.10 11.92
N TRP A 143 11.84 8.58 11.68
CA TRP A 143 10.90 8.20 12.74
C TRP A 143 11.46 7.09 13.66
N THR A 144 12.44 6.30 13.20
CA THR A 144 13.13 5.33 14.05
C THR A 144 13.93 5.99 15.19
N ASN A 145 14.12 7.31 15.19
CA ASN A 145 14.68 8.02 16.34
C ASN A 145 13.81 7.89 17.62
N HIS A 146 12.50 7.63 17.47
CA HIS A 146 11.53 7.65 18.57
C HIS A 146 10.47 6.52 18.51
N ALA A 147 10.60 5.56 17.59
CA ALA A 147 9.61 4.51 17.38
C ALA A 147 10.23 3.25 16.78
N ASN A 148 9.62 2.11 17.09
CA ASN A 148 9.74 0.88 16.33
C ASN A 148 8.79 0.98 15.14
N VAL A 149 9.27 0.96 13.89
CA VAL A 149 8.46 1.32 12.71
C VAL A 149 8.39 0.16 11.71
N ILE A 150 7.18 -0.18 11.27
CA ILE A 150 6.86 -1.13 10.21
C ILE A 150 6.40 -0.35 8.98
N TRP A 151 7.11 -0.49 7.86
CA TRP A 151 6.58 -0.11 6.54
C TRP A 151 5.98 -1.35 5.89
N LEU A 152 4.71 -1.26 5.49
CA LEU A 152 3.92 -2.38 4.98
C LEU A 152 3.52 -2.14 3.52
N ASP A 153 3.85 -3.09 2.65
CA ASP A 153 3.33 -3.09 1.29
C ASP A 153 1.94 -3.72 1.28
N GLN A 154 0.93 -2.95 0.89
CA GLN A 154 -0.48 -3.35 0.84
C GLN A 154 -1.25 -2.49 -0.18
N PRO A 155 -2.37 -2.96 -0.76
CA PRO A 155 -2.94 -4.31 -0.65
C PRO A 155 -2.13 -5.40 -1.39
N THR A 156 -2.73 -6.57 -1.62
CA THR A 156 -2.22 -7.67 -2.46
C THR A 156 -1.61 -7.17 -3.77
N GLY A 157 -0.42 -7.66 -4.13
CA GLY A 157 0.28 -7.30 -5.36
C GLY A 157 1.04 -5.96 -5.32
N VAL A 158 1.00 -5.20 -4.22
CA VAL A 158 1.76 -3.96 -4.06
C VAL A 158 3.21 -4.24 -3.70
N GLY A 159 4.15 -3.57 -4.37
CA GLY A 159 5.57 -3.62 -4.05
C GLY A 159 6.13 -5.04 -4.10
N PHE A 160 6.46 -5.60 -2.94
CA PHE A 160 6.88 -7.00 -2.82
C PHE A 160 5.78 -7.96 -2.34
N SER A 161 4.62 -7.47 -1.90
CA SER A 161 3.49 -8.31 -1.48
C SER A 161 2.86 -9.04 -2.66
N TYR A 162 2.44 -10.30 -2.46
CA TYR A 162 1.94 -11.15 -3.55
C TYR A 162 0.85 -12.13 -3.08
N SER A 163 0.01 -12.59 -4.02
CA SER A 163 -0.75 -13.82 -3.89
C SER A 163 -0.60 -14.67 -5.17
N THR A 164 -0.87 -15.97 -5.07
CA THR A 164 -1.02 -16.89 -6.21
C THR A 164 -2.49 -17.07 -6.66
N SER A 165 -3.44 -16.33 -6.07
CA SER A 165 -4.87 -16.40 -6.42
C SER A 165 -5.53 -15.03 -6.57
N ASP A 166 -6.16 -14.78 -7.71
CA ASP A 166 -6.99 -13.58 -7.99
C ASP A 166 -8.18 -13.42 -7.01
N GLN A 167 -8.51 -14.44 -6.22
CA GLN A 167 -9.50 -14.35 -5.13
C GLN A 167 -9.01 -13.55 -3.92
N ASP A 168 -7.70 -13.28 -3.85
CA ASP A 168 -7.06 -12.53 -2.78
C ASP A 168 -6.94 -11.04 -3.08
N ASP A 169 -7.52 -10.54 -4.18
CA ASP A 169 -7.66 -9.10 -4.41
C ASP A 169 -8.47 -8.43 -3.29
N ASP A 170 -8.18 -7.15 -3.03
CA ASP A 170 -8.95 -6.31 -2.11
C ASP A 170 -9.89 -5.41 -2.91
N HIS A 171 -11.15 -5.33 -2.49
CA HIS A 171 -12.20 -4.63 -3.25
C HIS A 171 -12.76 -3.40 -2.53
N ASN A 172 -12.43 -3.20 -1.25
CA ASN A 172 -12.90 -2.12 -0.40
C ASN A 172 -12.08 -2.01 0.90
N GLU A 173 -12.31 -0.95 1.67
CA GLU A 173 -11.57 -0.67 2.91
C GLU A 173 -11.89 -1.62 4.08
N VAL A 174 -12.98 -2.41 4.02
CA VAL A 174 -13.24 -3.47 5.01
C VAL A 174 -12.27 -4.62 4.84
N ASP A 175 -11.95 -4.98 3.59
CA ASP A 175 -10.92 -5.98 3.27
C ASP A 175 -9.56 -5.50 3.75
N VAL A 176 -9.17 -4.26 3.41
CA VAL A 176 -7.92 -3.63 3.88
C VAL A 176 -7.83 -3.64 5.42
N GLY A 177 -8.90 -3.26 6.12
CA GLY A 177 -8.93 -3.28 7.59
C GLY A 177 -8.76 -4.67 8.19
N ARG A 178 -9.37 -5.69 7.58
CA ARG A 178 -9.21 -7.10 7.96
C ARG A 178 -7.80 -7.62 7.65
N ASN A 179 -7.23 -7.28 6.50
CA ASN A 179 -5.91 -7.72 6.07
C ASN A 179 -4.82 -7.15 6.98
N ILE A 180 -4.88 -5.85 7.29
CA ILE A 180 -3.97 -5.20 8.23
C ILE A 180 -4.09 -5.81 9.64
N TYR A 181 -5.29 -6.22 10.07
CA TYR A 181 -5.43 -6.99 11.32
C TYR A 181 -4.70 -8.34 11.25
N GLY A 182 -4.93 -9.14 10.20
CA GLY A 182 -4.27 -10.43 9.99
C GLY A 182 -2.74 -10.30 9.95
N PHE A 183 -2.24 -9.30 9.21
CA PHE A 183 -0.82 -8.93 9.18
C PHE A 183 -0.28 -8.63 10.59
N LEU A 184 -0.96 -7.76 11.36
CA LEU A 184 -0.51 -7.38 12.71
C LEU A 184 -0.54 -8.57 13.67
N GLN A 185 -1.51 -9.48 13.55
CA GLN A 185 -1.52 -10.72 14.34
C GLN A 185 -0.29 -11.60 14.02
N GLY A 186 -0.01 -11.86 12.74
CA GLY A 186 1.17 -12.62 12.34
C GLY A 186 2.48 -11.94 12.74
N PHE A 187 2.60 -10.63 12.53
CA PHE A 187 3.78 -9.83 12.92
C PHE A 187 4.02 -9.90 14.43
N LEU A 188 3.00 -9.75 15.27
CA LEU A 188 3.14 -9.78 16.73
C LEU A 188 3.36 -11.20 17.27
N LYS A 189 2.82 -12.25 16.62
CA LYS A 189 3.15 -13.65 16.93
C LYS A 189 4.63 -13.96 16.60
N LYS A 190 5.15 -13.40 15.51
CA LYS A 190 6.57 -13.48 15.09
C LYS A 190 7.50 -12.63 15.97
N ASN A 191 7.01 -11.51 16.50
CA ASN A 191 7.77 -10.54 17.30
C ASN A 191 7.11 -10.27 18.67
N PRO A 192 7.03 -11.29 19.56
CA PRO A 192 6.19 -11.25 20.76
C PRO A 192 6.59 -10.21 21.81
N LYS A 193 7.77 -9.59 21.71
CA LYS A 193 8.16 -8.48 22.59
C LYS A 193 7.32 -7.22 22.36
N PHE A 194 6.93 -6.92 21.13
CA PHE A 194 6.19 -5.69 20.81
C PHE A 194 4.70 -5.74 21.19
N LYS A 195 4.16 -6.90 21.61
CA LYS A 195 2.73 -7.09 21.90
C LYS A 195 2.12 -6.10 22.90
N ASN A 196 2.94 -5.58 23.81
CA ASN A 196 2.53 -4.66 24.87
C ASN A 196 2.81 -3.19 24.56
N HIS A 197 3.40 -2.86 23.40
CA HIS A 197 3.78 -1.48 23.08
C HIS A 197 2.55 -0.62 22.82
N PRO A 198 2.61 0.70 23.10
CA PRO A 198 1.68 1.67 22.52
C PRO A 198 1.70 1.54 20.99
N PHE A 199 0.56 1.32 20.34
CA PHE A 199 0.49 1.12 18.89
C PHE A 199 -0.17 2.30 18.18
N PHE A 200 0.40 2.73 17.06
CA PHE A 200 -0.14 3.78 16.18
C PHE A 200 -0.21 3.30 14.74
N ILE A 201 -1.27 3.69 14.02
CA ILE A 201 -1.38 3.49 12.57
C ILE A 201 -1.20 4.84 11.91
N THR A 202 -0.30 4.89 10.94
CA THR A 202 0.07 6.11 10.23
C THR A 202 0.12 5.84 8.73
N GLY A 203 0.01 6.90 7.93
CA GLY A 203 0.05 6.79 6.49
C GLY A 203 -0.22 8.13 5.82
N GLU A 204 -0.23 8.12 4.49
CA GLU A 204 -0.32 9.35 3.70
C GLU A 204 -1.10 9.17 2.39
N SER A 205 -1.56 10.28 1.79
CA SER A 205 -2.31 10.27 0.53
C SER A 205 -3.57 9.39 0.65
N TYR A 206 -3.74 8.34 -0.18
CA TYR A 206 -4.83 7.37 -0.02
C TYR A 206 -4.75 6.54 1.29
N GLY A 207 -3.64 6.60 2.02
CA GLY A 207 -3.56 6.21 3.43
C GLY A 207 -4.61 6.89 4.31
N GLY A 208 -5.17 8.03 3.89
CA GLY A 208 -6.36 8.63 4.52
C GLY A 208 -7.63 7.76 4.49
N HIS A 209 -7.72 6.78 3.59
CA HIS A 209 -8.73 5.70 3.62
C HIS A 209 -8.25 4.49 4.43
N TYR A 210 -7.00 4.06 4.25
CA TYR A 210 -6.45 2.85 4.89
C TYR A 210 -6.33 2.96 6.41
N VAL A 211 -5.74 4.05 6.90
CA VAL A 211 -5.45 4.30 8.32
C VAL A 211 -6.72 4.27 9.19
N PRO A 212 -7.78 5.06 8.91
CA PRO A 212 -9.00 5.01 9.74
C PRO A 212 -9.75 3.69 9.61
N SER A 213 -9.67 3.00 8.47
CA SER A 213 -10.37 1.73 8.25
C SER A 213 -9.71 0.58 9.03
N ALA A 214 -8.38 0.50 9.03
CA ALA A 214 -7.63 -0.39 9.90
C ALA A 214 -7.87 -0.08 11.38
N ALA A 215 -7.81 1.20 11.78
CA ALA A 215 -8.09 1.61 13.16
C ALA A 215 -9.52 1.25 13.60
N ALA A 216 -10.52 1.47 12.75
CA ALA A 216 -11.90 1.10 13.01
C ALA A 216 -12.07 -0.43 13.14
N TYR A 217 -11.35 -1.22 12.35
CA TYR A 217 -11.33 -2.68 12.47
C TYR A 217 -10.74 -3.11 13.84
N LEU A 218 -9.58 -2.57 14.24
CA LEU A 218 -8.95 -2.85 15.54
C LEU A 218 -9.81 -2.48 16.76
N LEU A 219 -10.64 -1.45 16.63
CA LEU A 219 -11.53 -0.99 17.71
C LEU A 219 -12.82 -1.81 17.79
N LYS A 220 -13.35 -2.27 16.64
CA LYS A 220 -14.58 -3.07 16.56
C LYS A 220 -14.34 -4.56 16.83
N GLN A 221 -13.17 -5.08 16.49
CA GLN A 221 -12.84 -6.49 16.63
C GLN A 221 -12.26 -6.79 18.04
N PRO A 222 -13.00 -7.50 18.93
CA PRO A 222 -12.39 -8.06 20.13
C PRO A 222 -11.40 -9.17 19.71
N PRO A 223 -10.27 -9.35 20.42
CA PRO A 223 -9.38 -10.49 20.18
C PRO A 223 -10.13 -11.82 20.32
N GLN A 224 -9.94 -12.74 19.39
CA GLN A 224 -10.54 -14.08 19.42
C GLN A 224 -9.45 -15.15 19.51
N GLY A 225 -9.72 -16.24 20.24
CA GLY A 225 -8.79 -17.38 20.33
C GLY A 225 -7.41 -17.00 20.86
N ASP A 226 -6.39 -17.12 20.01
CA ASP A 226 -4.99 -16.80 20.30
C ASP A 226 -4.54 -15.40 19.81
N ASP A 227 -5.49 -14.55 19.42
CA ASP A 227 -5.23 -13.17 19.00
C ASP A 227 -4.53 -12.34 20.09
N ILE A 228 -3.52 -11.61 19.68
CA ILE A 228 -2.79 -10.66 20.50
C ILE A 228 -3.58 -9.34 20.57
N ARG A 229 -3.84 -8.84 21.79
CA ARG A 229 -4.52 -7.55 21.98
C ARG A 229 -3.63 -6.38 21.59
N ILE A 230 -3.85 -5.85 20.39
CA ILE A 230 -3.20 -4.64 19.89
C ILE A 230 -3.65 -3.42 20.71
N ARG A 231 -2.69 -2.66 21.26
CA ARG A 231 -2.93 -1.50 22.14
C ARG A 231 -2.95 -0.18 21.34
N LEU A 232 -3.88 -0.04 20.40
CA LEU A 232 -4.04 1.18 19.59
C LEU A 232 -4.19 2.42 20.50
N LYS A 233 -3.37 3.45 20.25
CA LYS A 233 -3.32 4.71 20.99
C LYS A 233 -3.68 5.93 20.15
N GLY A 234 -3.53 5.87 18.84
CA GLY A 234 -3.89 6.96 17.95
C GLY A 234 -3.63 6.62 16.49
N ILE A 235 -4.00 7.57 15.64
CA ILE A 235 -3.70 7.55 14.20
C ILE A 235 -3.09 8.89 13.79
N ALA A 236 -2.31 8.90 12.71
CA ALA A 236 -1.85 10.12 12.05
C ALA A 236 -1.94 9.95 10.53
N ILE A 237 -2.34 11.00 9.81
CA ILE A 237 -2.57 10.94 8.36
C ILE A 237 -1.90 12.17 7.74
N GLY A 238 -0.86 11.98 6.92
CA GLY A 238 -0.20 13.02 6.14
C GLY A 238 -0.95 13.28 4.83
N ASN A 239 -1.34 14.53 4.57
CA ASN A 239 -1.93 14.96 3.28
C ASN A 239 -3.03 14.02 2.73
N GLY A 240 -3.84 13.46 3.64
CA GLY A 240 -4.71 12.33 3.32
C GLY A 240 -5.94 12.70 2.50
N LEU A 241 -6.32 11.82 1.59
CA LEU A 241 -7.67 11.79 1.02
C LEU A 241 -8.60 11.16 2.06
N THR A 242 -9.59 11.91 2.54
CA THR A 242 -10.49 11.52 3.65
C THR A 242 -11.95 11.91 3.41
N ASP A 243 -12.20 13.00 2.69
CA ASP A 243 -13.51 13.41 2.18
C ASP A 243 -13.34 13.94 0.76
N THR A 244 -13.62 13.10 -0.23
CA THR A 244 -13.53 13.45 -1.65
C THR A 244 -14.50 14.55 -2.08
N ILE A 245 -15.69 14.63 -1.44
CA ILE A 245 -16.72 15.61 -1.77
C ILE A 245 -16.30 17.01 -1.32
N THR A 246 -15.64 17.11 -0.16
CA THR A 246 -15.07 18.37 0.34
C THR A 246 -13.73 18.70 -0.32
N GLN A 247 -12.80 17.74 -0.43
CA GLN A 247 -11.42 18.04 -0.83
C GLN A 247 -11.25 18.27 -2.34
N ILE A 248 -11.97 17.55 -3.22
CA ILE A 248 -11.75 17.66 -4.67
C ILE A 248 -12.09 19.06 -5.21
N PRO A 249 -13.22 19.71 -4.84
CA PRO A 249 -13.51 21.08 -5.29
C PRO A 249 -12.42 22.09 -4.92
N HIS A 250 -11.89 22.01 -3.70
CA HIS A 250 -10.83 22.90 -3.20
C HIS A 250 -9.48 22.73 -3.91
N THR A 251 -9.28 21.69 -4.72
CA THR A 251 -8.06 21.59 -5.56
C THR A 251 -7.93 22.76 -6.53
N LEU A 252 -9.05 23.34 -6.99
CA LEU A 252 -9.06 24.52 -7.87
C LEU A 252 -8.67 25.81 -7.14
N ASP A 253 -9.03 25.94 -5.85
CA ASP A 253 -8.69 27.12 -5.04
C ASP A 253 -7.17 27.23 -4.82
N MET A 254 -6.45 26.11 -4.85
CA MET A 254 -5.00 26.02 -4.64
C MET A 254 -4.15 26.26 -5.89
N VAL A 255 -4.76 26.47 -7.07
CA VAL A 255 -4.05 26.73 -8.34
C VAL A 255 -4.14 28.19 -8.81
N ASN A 256 -4.88 29.04 -8.07
CA ASN A 256 -5.08 30.47 -8.34
C ASN A 256 -4.25 31.36 -7.41
#